data_AF-A0A1T4T9B7-F1
#
_entry.id   AF-A0A1T4T9B7-F1
#
_cell.length_a   1.000
_cell.length_b   1.000
_cell.length_c   1.000
_cell.angle_alpha   90.00
_cell.angle_beta   90.00
_cell.angle_gamma   90.00
#
_symmetry.space_group_name_H-M   'P 1'
#
loop_
_entity.id
_entity.type
_entity.pdbx_description
1 polymer ?
#
loop_
_entity_poly.entity_id
_entity_poly.type
_entity_poly.pdbx_seq_one_letter_code
_entity_poly.pdbx_strand_id
1 'polypeptide(L)'
;MSLENYSLSALAQELSALRKKDSYHPDMDAAAVFNRYSPGSLQQLMQGMSEITASFYGLLLQQAVALEGPDMAEALSSSLIYTLGKNKAGRIMEMHPLLDRDARGTIEIVIAAIFTASPEFNFEVDSFTATEVAFTIRGTDRYHRISRQLQITHLLKWPVILPFLEGIRDVVAPGWKVATLASAVDENSNCDYVFRIYQEAAAPAEDIQTGMRPPFFRLPAAALVTRGKYLEVDLGPAGDFQDSQFVTMIQQCLSAEAWNACRLYPTGTDQYMLAERFRCMRIGNFLADTSLKAVLHTQEVSKRKRKSIIRILDNRGDMIYQVLFDYYMWNEADFKNKFTFLKSEGKPAPGESLPLPVISRISFDNAWHYMSRLAPVDEIHCLGHFGGYPCVPALFLFRLLHLEAEKWIKDVLGELPETRLVVDSVAVHPSRIMPAGVPYDIVTTVHQLSDNILQFVYDVTQADGPGTRFCCVVLDIRLQR
;
A
#
# COMPACT_ATOMS: atom_id res chain seq x y z
N MET A 1 -41.18 32.40 -35.24
CA MET A 1 -40.33 32.44 -36.46
C MET A 1 -39.10 31.57 -36.20
N SER A 2 -38.68 30.72 -37.14
CA SER A 2 -37.43 29.96 -37.00
C SER A 2 -36.22 30.87 -37.27
N LEU A 3 -35.12 30.62 -36.58
CA LEU A 3 -33.84 31.35 -36.74
C LEU A 3 -33.15 31.07 -38.10
N GLU A 4 -33.70 30.15 -38.91
CA GLU A 4 -33.14 29.68 -40.18
C GLU A 4 -33.11 30.75 -41.29
N ASN A 5 -33.82 31.87 -41.11
CA ASN A 5 -33.91 32.94 -42.11
C ASN A 5 -32.91 34.10 -41.91
N TYR A 6 -31.95 33.98 -40.98
CA TYR A 6 -31.00 35.06 -40.65
C TYR A 6 -29.54 34.67 -40.95
N SER A 7 -28.74 35.67 -41.38
CA SER A 7 -27.29 35.52 -41.58
C SER A 7 -26.57 35.47 -40.22
N LEU A 8 -26.53 34.28 -39.62
CA LEU A 8 -25.85 34.01 -38.36
C LEU A 8 -24.35 33.76 -38.56
N SER A 9 -23.51 34.08 -37.56
CA SER A 9 -22.12 33.65 -37.51
C SER A 9 -22.00 32.12 -37.44
N ALA A 10 -20.85 31.54 -37.81
CA ALA A 10 -20.65 30.08 -37.78
C ALA A 10 -20.93 29.48 -36.39
N LEU A 11 -20.43 30.11 -35.32
CA LEU A 11 -20.72 29.70 -33.94
C LEU A 11 -22.20 29.82 -33.59
N ALA A 12 -22.85 30.88 -34.03
CA ALA A 12 -24.28 31.06 -33.82
C ALA A 12 -25.11 29.97 -34.50
N GLN A 13 -24.71 29.52 -35.69
CA GLN A 13 -25.36 28.39 -36.37
C GLN A 13 -25.18 27.10 -35.58
N GLU A 14 -23.99 26.82 -35.05
CA GLU A 14 -23.75 25.66 -34.17
C GLU A 14 -24.62 25.73 -32.90
N LEU A 15 -24.65 26.89 -32.22
CA LEU A 15 -25.46 27.09 -31.02
C LEU A 15 -26.96 27.02 -31.29
N SER A 16 -27.42 27.42 -32.48
CA SER A 16 -28.83 27.35 -32.86
C SER A 16 -29.38 25.91 -32.77
N ALA A 17 -28.53 24.90 -32.97
CA ALA A 17 -28.93 23.50 -32.84
C ALA A 17 -29.36 23.12 -31.42
N LEU A 18 -28.79 23.77 -30.40
CA LEU A 18 -29.16 23.60 -28.99
C LEU A 18 -30.41 24.40 -28.61
N ARG A 19 -30.81 25.38 -29.42
CA ARG A 19 -31.89 26.35 -29.16
C ARG A 19 -33.11 26.15 -30.07
N LYS A 20 -33.19 25.03 -30.81
CA LYS A 20 -34.28 24.72 -31.77
C LYS A 20 -35.68 24.71 -31.16
N LYS A 21 -35.79 24.61 -29.82
CA LYS A 21 -37.06 24.57 -29.08
C LYS A 21 -37.40 25.91 -28.42
N ASP A 22 -36.58 26.94 -28.61
CA ASP A 22 -36.86 28.26 -28.08
C ASP A 22 -38.11 28.85 -28.78
N SER A 23 -38.99 29.43 -27.97
CA SER A 23 -40.19 30.13 -28.45
C SER A 23 -40.10 31.59 -28.03
N TYR A 24 -40.17 32.49 -29.00
CA TYR A 24 -40.12 33.93 -28.79
C TYR A 24 -41.53 34.51 -28.91
N HIS A 25 -41.86 35.51 -28.07
CA HIS A 25 -43.12 36.24 -28.16
C HIS A 25 -43.25 36.92 -29.54
N PRO A 26 -44.45 36.98 -30.16
CA PRO A 26 -44.62 37.59 -31.49
C PRO A 26 -44.11 39.03 -31.61
N ASP A 27 -44.21 39.81 -30.53
CA ASP A 27 -43.75 41.21 -30.49
C ASP A 27 -42.24 41.36 -30.19
N MET A 28 -41.53 40.24 -29.97
CA MET A 28 -40.08 40.25 -29.70
C MET A 28 -39.29 40.06 -30.99
N ASP A 29 -38.37 40.97 -31.28
CA ASP A 29 -37.38 40.80 -32.34
C ASP A 29 -36.32 39.78 -31.90
N ALA A 30 -36.63 38.50 -32.15
CA ALA A 30 -35.75 37.39 -31.81
C ALA A 30 -34.36 37.50 -32.46
N ALA A 31 -34.28 38.04 -33.68
CA ALA A 31 -33.02 38.19 -34.39
C ALA A 31 -32.15 39.28 -33.78
N ALA A 32 -32.74 40.42 -33.40
CA ALA A 32 -32.01 41.47 -32.69
C ALA A 32 -31.52 41.00 -31.31
N VAL A 33 -32.34 40.25 -30.56
CA VAL A 33 -31.93 39.66 -29.27
C VAL A 33 -30.77 38.69 -29.48
N PHE A 34 -30.90 37.79 -30.45
CA PHE A 34 -29.88 36.78 -30.74
C PHE A 34 -28.56 37.45 -31.18
N ASN A 35 -28.60 38.43 -32.09
CA ASN A 35 -27.41 39.16 -32.54
C ASN A 35 -26.75 39.99 -31.43
N ARG A 36 -27.53 40.49 -30.46
CA ARG A 36 -27.01 41.30 -29.35
C ARG A 36 -26.27 40.47 -28.30
N TYR A 37 -26.76 39.27 -28.01
CA TYR A 37 -26.28 38.47 -26.87
C TYR A 37 -25.51 37.21 -27.27
N SER A 38 -25.49 36.85 -28.56
CA SER A 38 -24.67 35.73 -29.01
C SER A 38 -23.19 36.07 -28.94
N PRO A 39 -22.34 35.14 -28.47
CA PRO A 39 -20.90 35.35 -28.47
C PRO A 39 -20.39 35.52 -29.90
N GLY A 40 -19.48 36.47 -30.10
CA GLY A 40 -18.87 36.75 -31.40
C GLY A 40 -17.82 35.71 -31.81
N SER A 41 -17.30 34.93 -30.86
CA SER A 41 -16.31 33.86 -31.11
C SER A 41 -16.37 32.76 -30.07
N LEU A 42 -15.76 31.60 -30.37
CA LEU A 42 -15.65 30.50 -29.41
C LEU A 42 -14.89 30.94 -28.15
N GLN A 43 -13.85 31.75 -28.31
CA GLN A 43 -13.09 32.34 -27.21
C GLN A 43 -14.00 33.17 -26.29
N GLN A 44 -14.86 34.03 -26.84
CA GLN A 44 -15.79 34.83 -26.04
C GLN A 44 -16.81 33.96 -25.29
N LEU A 45 -17.33 32.91 -25.94
CA LEU A 45 -18.22 31.94 -25.28
C LEU A 45 -17.52 31.25 -24.11
N MET A 46 -16.31 30.72 -24.34
CA MET A 46 -15.53 30.02 -23.32
C MET A 46 -15.17 30.95 -22.15
N GLN A 47 -14.80 32.19 -22.45
CA GLN A 47 -14.49 33.19 -21.42
C GLN A 47 -15.73 33.53 -20.59
N GLY A 48 -16.90 33.75 -21.22
CA GLY A 48 -18.15 33.99 -20.50
C GLY A 48 -18.55 32.82 -19.58
N MET A 49 -18.40 31.58 -20.05
CA MET A 49 -18.63 30.38 -19.23
C MET A 49 -17.63 30.27 -18.06
N SER A 50 -16.36 30.62 -18.31
CA SER A 50 -15.30 30.65 -17.30
C SER A 50 -15.59 31.70 -16.23
N GLU A 51 -16.04 32.89 -16.61
CA GLU A 51 -16.43 33.99 -15.71
C GLU A 51 -17.62 33.62 -14.83
N ILE A 52 -18.65 32.97 -15.39
CA ILE A 52 -19.79 32.47 -14.62
C ILE A 52 -19.33 31.44 -13.57
N THR A 53 -18.49 30.49 -13.99
CA THR A 53 -17.97 29.45 -13.09
C THR A 53 -17.12 30.05 -11.96
N ALA A 54 -16.25 31.00 -12.29
CA ALA A 54 -15.44 31.72 -11.31
C ALA A 54 -16.33 32.51 -10.35
N SER A 55 -17.37 33.18 -10.84
CA SER A 55 -18.33 33.93 -10.02
C SER A 55 -19.05 33.03 -9.01
N PHE A 56 -19.54 31.86 -9.44
CA PHE A 56 -20.14 30.89 -8.51
C PHE A 56 -19.17 30.48 -7.41
N TYR A 57 -17.92 30.16 -7.78
CA TYR A 57 -16.88 29.82 -6.82
C TYR A 57 -16.61 30.96 -5.83
N GLY A 58 -16.36 32.18 -6.32
CA GLY A 58 -16.02 33.32 -5.46
C GLY A 58 -17.16 33.72 -4.53
N LEU A 59 -18.40 33.76 -5.04
CA LEU A 59 -19.59 34.08 -4.25
C LEU A 59 -19.83 33.02 -3.17
N LEU A 60 -19.66 31.73 -3.50
CA LEU A 60 -19.79 30.66 -2.50
C LEU A 60 -18.78 30.83 -1.36
N LEU A 61 -17.52 31.15 -1.68
CA LEU A 61 -16.49 31.39 -0.67
C LEU A 61 -16.83 32.61 0.20
N GLN A 62 -17.28 33.71 -0.42
CA GLN A 62 -17.70 34.90 0.32
C GLN A 62 -18.86 34.60 1.28
N GLN A 63 -19.84 33.78 0.87
CA GLN A 63 -20.93 33.34 1.74
C GLN A 63 -20.43 32.43 2.86
N ALA A 64 -19.51 31.51 2.57
CA ALA A 64 -18.92 30.65 3.59
C ALA A 64 -18.19 31.45 4.67
N VAL A 65 -17.47 32.51 4.28
CA VAL A 65 -16.84 33.46 5.22
C VAL A 65 -17.87 34.16 6.10
N ALA A 66 -19.00 34.58 5.53
CA ALA A 66 -20.05 35.25 6.28
C ALA A 66 -20.71 34.34 7.33
N LEU A 67 -20.75 33.02 7.09
CA LEU A 67 -21.40 32.05 7.97
C LEU A 67 -20.46 31.52 9.06
N GLU A 68 -19.22 31.16 8.71
CA GLU A 68 -18.33 30.37 9.58
C GLU A 68 -16.98 31.06 9.84
N GLY A 69 -16.77 32.27 9.30
CA GLY A 69 -15.56 33.06 9.50
C GLY A 69 -14.48 32.88 8.42
N PRO A 70 -13.38 33.67 8.51
CA PRO A 70 -12.40 33.82 7.43
C PRO A 70 -11.66 32.53 7.04
N ASP A 71 -11.42 31.63 7.99
CA ASP A 71 -10.70 30.37 7.76
C ASP A 71 -11.49 29.40 6.84
N MET A 72 -12.80 29.58 6.72
CA MET A 72 -13.65 28.71 5.92
C MET A 72 -13.38 28.83 4.42
N ALA A 73 -12.97 30.01 3.93
CA ALA A 73 -12.73 30.22 2.51
C ALA A 73 -11.63 29.27 1.97
N GLU A 74 -10.50 29.23 2.66
CA GLU A 74 -9.36 28.38 2.29
C GLU A 74 -9.70 26.90 2.45
N ALA A 75 -10.33 26.51 3.56
CA ALA A 75 -10.70 25.11 3.80
C ALA A 75 -11.68 24.58 2.74
N LEU A 76 -12.71 25.37 2.40
CA LEU A 76 -13.69 25.01 1.39
C LEU A 76 -13.06 25.01 -0.01
N SER A 77 -12.25 26.00 -0.34
CA SER A 77 -11.53 26.08 -1.62
C SER A 77 -10.64 24.85 -1.82
N SER A 78 -9.72 24.60 -0.89
CA SER A 78 -8.79 23.48 -0.97
C SER A 78 -9.50 22.14 -1.09
N SER A 79 -10.56 21.91 -0.28
CA SER A 79 -11.35 20.67 -0.32
C SER A 79 -12.11 20.48 -1.63
N LEU A 80 -12.77 21.53 -2.12
CA LEU A 80 -13.53 21.51 -3.38
C LEU A 80 -12.59 21.25 -4.56
N ILE A 81 -11.50 22.01 -4.66
CA ILE A 81 -10.57 21.93 -5.78
C ILE A 81 -9.84 20.59 -5.81
N TYR A 82 -9.44 20.06 -4.64
CA TYR A 82 -8.91 18.70 -4.51
C TYR A 82 -9.90 17.64 -5.00
N THR A 83 -11.16 17.74 -4.58
CA THR A 83 -12.22 16.79 -4.98
C THR A 83 -12.48 16.85 -6.49
N LEU A 84 -12.45 18.04 -7.09
CA LEU A 84 -12.54 18.20 -8.55
C LEU A 84 -11.38 17.50 -9.27
N GLY A 85 -10.16 17.59 -8.74
CA GLY A 85 -8.98 16.88 -9.24
C GLY A 85 -9.20 15.37 -9.25
N LYS A 86 -9.63 14.80 -8.12
CA LYS A 86 -9.94 13.35 -8.03
C LYS A 86 -11.02 12.92 -9.01
N ASN A 87 -12.11 13.67 -9.08
CA ASN A 87 -13.24 13.34 -9.95
C ASN A 87 -12.88 13.46 -11.44
N LYS A 88 -11.98 14.39 -11.81
CA LYS A 88 -11.45 14.47 -13.17
C LYS A 88 -10.56 13.27 -13.48
N ALA A 89 -9.65 12.91 -12.56
CA ALA A 89 -8.75 11.79 -12.74
C ALA A 89 -9.49 10.46 -12.89
N GLY A 90 -10.46 10.18 -12.01
CA GLY A 90 -11.29 8.97 -12.08
C GLY A 90 -11.98 8.82 -13.45
N ARG A 91 -12.66 9.89 -13.91
CA ARG A 91 -13.35 9.90 -15.21
C ARG A 91 -12.41 9.68 -16.40
N ILE A 92 -11.24 10.34 -16.41
CA ILE A 92 -10.27 10.16 -17.50
C ILE A 92 -9.72 8.73 -17.49
N MET A 93 -9.43 8.17 -16.32
CA MET A 93 -8.92 6.80 -16.22
C MET A 93 -9.96 5.73 -16.61
N GLU A 94 -11.25 5.98 -16.39
CA GLU A 94 -12.32 5.13 -16.90
C GLU A 94 -12.36 5.14 -18.44
N MET A 95 -12.19 6.31 -19.06
CA MET A 95 -12.18 6.46 -20.53
C MET A 95 -10.87 5.97 -21.16
N HIS A 96 -9.76 6.05 -20.43
CA HIS A 96 -8.41 5.67 -20.88
C HIS A 96 -7.74 4.73 -19.88
N PRO A 97 -8.12 3.44 -19.85
CA PRO A 97 -7.59 2.48 -18.87
C PRO A 97 -6.07 2.25 -18.94
N LEU A 98 -5.48 2.51 -20.11
CA LEU A 98 -4.05 2.34 -20.40
C LEU A 98 -3.18 3.56 -20.00
N LEU A 99 -3.78 4.58 -19.39
CA LEU A 99 -3.02 5.74 -18.89
C LEU A 99 -1.95 5.31 -17.88
N ASP A 100 -0.73 5.82 -18.04
CA ASP A 100 0.40 5.56 -17.14
C ASP A 100 0.05 5.86 -15.67
N ARG A 101 0.47 5.00 -14.74
CA ARG A 101 0.20 5.13 -13.30
C ARG A 101 1.37 5.77 -12.54
N ASP A 102 1.89 6.84 -13.13
CA ASP A 102 3.06 7.59 -12.66
C ASP A 102 2.88 9.12 -12.94
N ALA A 103 3.94 9.92 -12.82
CA ALA A 103 3.83 11.36 -13.11
C ALA A 103 3.37 11.67 -14.54
N ARG A 104 3.67 10.83 -15.53
CA ARG A 104 3.29 11.05 -16.93
C ARG A 104 1.78 11.06 -17.08
N GLY A 105 1.12 10.04 -16.53
CA GLY A 105 -0.35 10.01 -16.51
C GLY A 105 -0.94 11.16 -15.69
N THR A 106 -0.27 11.59 -14.62
CA THR A 106 -0.73 12.71 -13.80
C THR A 106 -0.77 14.01 -14.61
N ILE A 107 0.30 14.35 -15.35
CA ILE A 107 0.33 15.55 -16.19
C ILE A 107 -0.62 15.47 -17.39
N GLU A 108 -0.81 14.29 -17.98
CA GLU A 108 -1.78 14.12 -19.08
C GLU A 108 -3.22 14.48 -18.65
N ILE A 109 -3.62 14.12 -17.42
CA ILE A 109 -4.94 14.51 -16.89
C ILE A 109 -5.01 16.03 -16.66
N VAL A 110 -3.93 16.66 -16.23
CA VAL A 110 -3.86 18.13 -16.08
C VAL A 110 -4.04 18.80 -17.44
N ILE A 111 -3.35 18.32 -18.48
CA ILE A 111 -3.49 18.80 -19.87
C ILE A 111 -4.94 18.63 -20.35
N ALA A 112 -5.54 17.45 -20.12
CA ALA A 112 -6.93 17.20 -20.46
C ALA A 112 -7.89 18.15 -19.71
N ALA A 113 -7.59 18.51 -18.46
CA ALA A 113 -8.36 19.49 -17.71
C ALA A 113 -8.23 20.90 -18.29
N ILE A 114 -7.03 21.31 -18.70
CA ILE A 114 -6.77 22.60 -19.36
C ILE A 114 -7.60 22.70 -20.65
N PHE A 115 -7.50 21.71 -21.54
CA PHE A 115 -8.24 21.72 -22.81
C PHE A 115 -9.76 21.74 -22.66
N THR A 116 -10.30 21.15 -21.60
CA THR A 116 -11.75 21.00 -21.46
C THR A 116 -12.42 21.99 -20.52
N ALA A 117 -11.66 22.59 -19.59
CA ALA A 117 -12.25 23.40 -18.52
C ALA A 117 -11.47 24.69 -18.20
N SER A 118 -10.23 24.83 -18.65
CA SER A 118 -9.39 26.00 -18.32
C SER A 118 -8.61 26.51 -19.53
N PRO A 119 -9.30 26.91 -20.61
CA PRO A 119 -8.66 27.33 -21.87
C PRO A 119 -7.82 28.62 -21.74
N GLU A 120 -7.99 29.36 -20.64
CA GLU A 120 -7.19 30.55 -20.33
C GLU A 120 -5.75 30.19 -19.91
N PHE A 121 -5.47 28.91 -19.62
CA PHE A 121 -4.14 28.42 -19.28
C PHE A 121 -3.45 27.81 -20.49
N ASN A 122 -2.17 28.13 -20.60
CA ASN A 122 -1.17 27.45 -21.41
C ASN A 122 -0.26 26.66 -20.47
N PHE A 123 0.39 25.63 -21.00
CA PHE A 123 1.36 24.85 -20.25
C PHE A 123 2.62 24.59 -21.07
N GLU A 124 3.72 24.37 -20.36
CA GLU A 124 5.02 23.96 -20.89
C GLU A 124 5.53 22.80 -20.04
N VAL A 125 6.01 21.71 -20.66
CA VAL A 125 6.52 20.54 -19.93
C VAL A 125 8.03 20.52 -20.06
N ASP A 126 8.72 20.81 -18.95
CA ASP A 126 10.17 20.95 -18.88
C ASP A 126 10.86 19.57 -18.77
N SER A 127 10.25 18.64 -18.03
CA SER A 127 10.74 17.26 -17.91
C SER A 127 9.57 16.28 -17.94
N PHE A 128 9.77 15.12 -18.57
CA PHE A 128 8.72 14.12 -18.74
C PHE A 128 9.28 12.70 -18.62
N THR A 129 9.25 12.15 -17.40
CA THR A 129 9.73 10.80 -17.10
C THR A 129 8.77 10.05 -16.19
N ALA A 130 8.93 8.73 -16.13
CA ALA A 130 8.14 7.85 -15.27
C ALA A 130 8.42 8.01 -13.76
N THR A 131 9.36 8.86 -13.33
CA THR A 131 9.64 9.17 -11.91
C THR A 131 9.51 10.65 -11.58
N GLU A 132 9.41 11.51 -12.60
CA GLU A 132 9.38 12.95 -12.46
C GLU A 132 8.80 13.64 -13.70
N VAL A 133 7.91 14.59 -13.46
CA VAL A 133 7.48 15.60 -14.44
C VAL A 133 7.59 16.98 -13.80
N ALA A 134 8.29 17.89 -14.46
CA ALA A 134 8.30 19.32 -14.15
C ALA A 134 7.59 20.07 -15.28
N PHE A 135 6.74 21.02 -14.91
CA PHE A 135 5.93 21.74 -15.89
C PHE A 135 5.53 23.11 -15.36
N THR A 136 5.25 24.01 -16.28
CA THR A 136 4.84 25.38 -16.03
C THR A 136 3.42 25.60 -16.56
N ILE A 137 2.58 26.32 -15.80
CA ILE A 137 1.26 26.80 -16.22
C ILE A 137 1.28 28.33 -16.25
N ARG A 138 0.91 28.91 -17.40
CA ARG A 138 0.82 30.37 -17.60
C ARG A 138 -0.54 30.77 -18.15
N GLY A 139 -1.03 31.95 -17.82
CA GLY A 139 -2.29 32.46 -18.37
C GLY A 139 -3.06 33.31 -17.36
N THR A 140 -4.37 33.44 -17.55
CA THR A 140 -5.21 34.20 -16.60
C THR A 140 -5.85 33.28 -15.57
N ASP A 141 -5.48 33.43 -14.30
CA ASP A 141 -6.09 32.71 -13.18
C ASP A 141 -7.45 33.32 -12.84
N ARG A 142 -8.51 32.68 -13.33
CA ARG A 142 -9.89 33.09 -13.09
C ARG A 142 -10.29 33.10 -11.61
N TYR A 143 -9.70 32.23 -10.78
CA TYR A 143 -9.99 32.19 -9.35
C TYR A 143 -9.34 33.39 -8.65
N HIS A 144 -8.14 33.78 -9.08
CA HIS A 144 -7.52 35.02 -8.63
C HIS A 144 -8.35 36.23 -9.06
N ARG A 145 -8.76 36.29 -10.33
CA ARG A 145 -9.58 37.38 -10.87
C ARG A 145 -10.86 37.62 -10.07
N ILE A 146 -11.66 36.58 -9.82
CA ILE A 146 -12.91 36.72 -9.05
C ILE A 146 -12.64 37.03 -7.58
N SER A 147 -11.63 36.40 -6.97
CA SER A 147 -11.31 36.67 -5.56
C SER A 147 -10.84 38.11 -5.35
N ARG A 148 -10.15 38.72 -6.33
CA ARG A 148 -9.76 40.13 -6.31
C ARG A 148 -10.99 41.03 -6.40
N GLN A 149 -11.91 40.74 -7.34
CA GLN A 149 -13.16 41.50 -7.49
C GLN A 149 -14.00 41.48 -6.21
N LEU A 150 -14.02 40.35 -5.50
CA LEU A 150 -14.74 40.19 -4.24
C LEU A 150 -13.92 40.56 -2.99
N GLN A 151 -12.67 41.02 -3.15
CA GLN A 151 -11.76 41.40 -2.08
C GLN A 151 -11.44 40.28 -1.07
N ILE A 152 -11.43 39.02 -1.52
CA ILE A 152 -11.15 37.82 -0.70
C ILE A 152 -9.82 37.12 -1.06
N THR A 153 -8.97 37.74 -1.89
CA THR A 153 -7.65 37.17 -2.29
C THR A 153 -6.77 36.76 -1.10
N HIS A 154 -6.79 37.57 -0.04
CA HIS A 154 -5.99 37.37 1.18
C HIS A 154 -6.46 36.18 2.04
N LEU A 155 -7.64 35.64 1.75
CA LEU A 155 -8.21 34.48 2.44
C LEU A 155 -7.82 33.14 1.80
N LEU A 156 -7.07 33.17 0.69
CA LEU A 156 -6.73 31.98 -0.09
C LEU A 156 -5.21 31.79 -0.19
N LYS A 157 -4.79 30.52 -0.28
CA LYS A 157 -3.43 30.13 -0.59
C LYS A 157 -3.26 29.97 -2.10
N TRP A 158 -2.22 30.63 -2.62
CA TRP A 158 -1.86 30.57 -4.04
C TRP A 158 -0.68 29.62 -4.26
N PRO A 159 -0.69 28.80 -5.34
CA PRO A 159 -1.74 28.73 -6.36
C PRO A 159 -2.92 27.85 -5.91
N VAL A 160 -4.15 28.34 -6.09
CA VAL A 160 -5.39 27.60 -5.73
C VAL A 160 -5.53 26.27 -6.49
N ILE A 161 -4.82 26.12 -7.61
CA ILE A 161 -4.81 24.87 -8.39
C ILE A 161 -3.93 23.78 -7.79
N LEU A 162 -3.08 24.05 -6.80
CA LEU A 162 -2.22 23.00 -6.20
C LEU A 162 -3.03 21.82 -5.64
N PRO A 163 -4.09 22.03 -4.83
CA PRO A 163 -4.98 20.93 -4.40
C PRO A 163 -5.56 20.10 -5.55
N PHE A 164 -5.83 20.71 -6.72
CA PHE A 164 -6.34 19.99 -7.89
C PHE A 164 -5.31 18.98 -8.39
N LEU A 165 -4.05 19.41 -8.48
CA LEU A 165 -2.93 18.55 -8.88
C LEU A 165 -2.72 17.42 -7.88
N GLU A 166 -2.81 17.72 -6.57
CA GLU A 166 -2.72 16.71 -5.51
C GLU A 166 -3.83 15.67 -5.62
N GLY A 167 -5.07 16.10 -5.91
CA GLY A 167 -6.22 15.22 -6.12
C GLY A 167 -6.05 14.31 -7.35
N ILE A 168 -5.51 14.82 -8.45
CA ILE A 168 -5.17 13.98 -9.61
C ILE A 168 -4.10 12.95 -9.23
N ARG A 169 -2.99 13.41 -8.62
CA ARG A 169 -1.88 12.55 -8.22
C ARG A 169 -2.32 11.42 -7.30
N ASP A 170 -3.21 11.69 -6.34
CA ASP A 170 -3.69 10.66 -5.41
C ASP A 170 -4.48 9.53 -6.09
N VAL A 171 -5.05 9.80 -7.27
CA VAL A 171 -5.79 8.80 -8.07
C VAL A 171 -4.87 8.09 -9.07
N VAL A 172 -3.96 8.83 -9.71
CA VAL A 172 -3.13 8.30 -10.82
C VAL A 172 -1.84 7.66 -10.29
N ALA A 173 -1.13 8.34 -9.40
CA ALA A 173 0.21 8.02 -8.94
C ALA A 173 0.30 8.08 -7.40
N PRO A 174 -0.41 7.20 -6.68
CA PRO A 174 -0.43 7.23 -5.22
C PRO A 174 0.97 7.06 -4.62
N GLY A 175 1.31 7.93 -3.66
CA GLY A 175 2.61 7.94 -2.98
C GLY A 175 3.71 8.73 -3.68
N TRP A 176 3.40 9.40 -4.79
CA TRP A 176 4.21 10.47 -5.35
C TRP A 176 3.99 11.78 -4.60
N LYS A 177 4.69 12.86 -4.94
CA LYS A 177 4.48 14.21 -4.39
C LYS A 177 4.25 15.22 -5.50
N VAL A 178 3.50 16.27 -5.18
CA VAL A 178 3.38 17.48 -5.99
C VAL A 178 4.03 18.61 -5.20
N ALA A 179 4.90 19.39 -5.83
CA ALA A 179 5.52 20.56 -5.23
C ALA A 179 5.38 21.77 -6.15
N THR A 180 5.18 22.94 -5.54
CA THR A 180 5.29 24.23 -6.21
C THR A 180 6.74 24.68 -6.16
N LEU A 181 7.41 24.76 -7.31
CA LEU A 181 8.80 25.25 -7.41
C LEU A 181 8.84 26.78 -7.46
N ALA A 182 7.87 27.38 -8.15
CA ALA A 182 7.68 28.82 -8.20
C ALA A 182 6.20 29.14 -8.39
N SER A 183 5.76 30.28 -7.87
CA SER A 183 4.38 30.75 -8.06
C SER A 183 4.35 32.27 -8.08
N ALA A 184 3.93 32.83 -9.20
CA ALA A 184 3.66 34.25 -9.36
C ALA A 184 2.25 34.46 -9.91
N VAL A 185 1.55 35.45 -9.36
CA VAL A 185 0.29 35.96 -9.91
C VAL A 185 0.33 37.48 -9.81
N ASP A 186 0.10 38.16 -10.93
CA ASP A 186 0.14 39.62 -11.00
C ASP A 186 -1.23 40.25 -10.70
N GLU A 187 -1.25 41.57 -10.70
CA GLU A 187 -2.47 42.34 -10.50
C GLU A 187 -3.55 42.07 -11.56
N ASN A 188 -3.16 41.79 -12.80
CA ASN A 188 -4.08 41.45 -13.88
C ASN A 188 -4.52 39.98 -13.81
N SER A 189 -4.16 39.27 -12.74
CA SER A 189 -4.40 37.83 -12.56
C SER A 189 -3.68 36.97 -13.59
N ASN A 190 -2.61 37.48 -14.23
CA ASN A 190 -1.73 36.66 -15.02
C ASN A 190 -0.87 35.83 -14.07
N CYS A 191 -0.88 34.51 -14.24
CA CYS A 191 -0.11 33.58 -13.44
C CYS A 191 1.07 33.00 -14.21
N ASP A 192 2.13 32.67 -13.46
CA ASP A 192 3.23 31.80 -13.86
C ASP A 192 3.51 30.84 -12.69
N TYR A 193 3.04 29.60 -12.82
CA TYR A 193 3.13 28.58 -11.79
C TYR A 193 4.01 27.44 -12.28
N VAL A 194 5.09 27.16 -11.57
CA VAL A 194 6.02 26.05 -11.88
C VAL A 194 5.80 24.93 -10.86
N PHE A 195 5.46 23.76 -11.36
CA PHE A 195 5.18 22.58 -10.55
C PHE A 195 6.13 21.43 -10.86
N ARG A 196 6.24 20.53 -9.88
CA ARG A 196 6.94 19.26 -10.01
C ARG A 196 6.10 18.15 -9.43
N ILE A 197 5.83 17.12 -10.22
CA ILE A 197 5.28 15.84 -9.74
C ILE A 197 6.43 14.85 -9.74
N TYR A 198 6.75 14.28 -8.58
CA TYR A 198 7.94 13.45 -8.45
C TYR A 198 7.74 12.33 -7.45
N GLN A 199 8.45 11.22 -7.68
CA GLN A 199 8.65 10.20 -6.68
C GLN A 199 9.82 10.63 -5.80
N GLU A 200 9.62 10.69 -4.47
CA GLU A 200 10.77 10.84 -3.58
C GLU A 200 11.69 9.64 -3.78
N ALA A 201 12.98 9.92 -4.01
CA ALA A 201 14.00 8.88 -3.97
C ALA A 201 13.85 8.16 -2.63
N ALA A 202 13.80 6.82 -2.68
CA ALA A 202 13.81 6.02 -1.47
C ALA A 202 15.00 6.49 -0.63
N ALA A 203 14.72 7.00 0.57
CA ALA A 203 15.80 7.26 1.50
C ALA A 203 16.56 5.94 1.67
N PRO A 204 17.90 5.94 1.63
CA PRO A 204 18.64 4.75 2.00
C PRO A 204 18.10 4.29 3.36
N ALA A 205 17.84 2.99 3.49
CA ALA A 205 17.39 2.43 4.74
C ALA A 205 18.33 2.94 5.83
N GLU A 206 17.79 3.68 6.80
CA GLU A 206 18.54 4.06 7.99
C GLU A 206 19.18 2.78 8.56
N ASP A 207 20.36 2.91 9.17
CA ASP A 207 20.99 1.80 9.89
C ASP A 207 20.18 1.51 11.17
N ILE A 208 19.04 0.87 10.98
CA ILE A 208 18.10 0.56 12.06
C ILE A 208 18.53 -0.75 12.68
N GLN A 209 19.09 -0.63 13.86
CA GLN A 209 19.47 -1.76 14.67
C GLN A 209 18.22 -2.48 15.19
N THR A 210 18.01 -3.71 14.74
CA THR A 210 17.02 -4.62 15.34
C THR A 210 17.73 -5.56 16.32
N GLY A 211 17.01 -6.07 17.32
CA GLY A 211 17.55 -7.13 18.21
C GLY A 211 17.75 -8.47 17.50
N MET A 212 17.26 -8.62 16.26
CA MET A 212 17.48 -9.79 15.41
C MET A 212 18.66 -9.56 14.47
N ARG A 213 19.41 -10.63 14.20
CA ARG A 213 20.62 -10.64 13.36
C ARG A 213 20.57 -11.80 12.35
N PRO A 214 21.36 -11.75 11.28
CA PRO A 214 21.55 -12.92 10.43
C PRO A 214 22.05 -14.14 11.24
N PRO A 215 21.69 -15.38 10.85
CA PRO A 215 20.92 -15.74 9.64
C PRO A 215 19.40 -15.65 9.82
N PHE A 216 18.88 -15.46 11.04
CA PHE A 216 17.43 -15.36 11.27
C PHE A 216 16.83 -14.07 10.72
N PHE A 217 17.49 -12.93 10.90
CA PHE A 217 17.10 -11.68 10.29
C PHE A 217 17.54 -11.65 8.82
N ARG A 218 16.58 -11.55 7.91
CA ARG A 218 16.82 -11.55 6.47
C ARG A 218 15.90 -10.55 5.78
N LEU A 219 16.42 -9.37 5.47
CA LEU A 219 15.74 -8.44 4.57
C LEU A 219 15.90 -8.90 3.11
N PRO A 220 14.96 -8.55 2.22
CA PRO A 220 15.16 -8.70 0.78
C PRO A 220 16.33 -7.85 0.28
N ALA A 221 16.90 -8.24 -0.85
CA ALA A 221 18.03 -7.52 -1.45
C ALA A 221 17.63 -6.14 -2.00
N ALA A 222 16.36 -5.97 -2.36
CA ALA A 222 15.84 -4.72 -2.85
C ALA A 222 15.78 -3.65 -1.74
N ALA A 223 15.86 -2.38 -2.14
CA ALA A 223 15.74 -1.26 -1.22
C ALA A 223 14.36 -1.21 -0.56
N LEU A 224 14.34 -0.92 0.74
CA LEU A 224 13.12 -0.71 1.51
C LEU A 224 12.54 0.67 1.18
N VAL A 225 11.22 0.75 0.92
CA VAL A 225 10.55 2.03 0.60
C VAL A 225 9.56 2.38 1.71
N THR A 226 9.85 3.43 2.46
CA THR A 226 8.99 3.88 3.58
C THR A 226 8.00 4.96 3.14
N ARG A 227 6.75 4.85 3.60
CA ARG A 227 5.69 5.85 3.37
C ARG A 227 4.91 6.10 4.67
N GLY A 228 5.43 6.99 5.52
CA GLY A 228 4.85 7.23 6.85
C GLY A 228 4.91 5.96 7.72
N LYS A 229 3.75 5.39 8.07
CA LYS A 229 3.63 4.12 8.83
C LYS A 229 3.75 2.87 7.96
N TYR A 230 3.74 3.04 6.64
CA TYR A 230 3.83 1.94 5.69
C TYR A 230 5.28 1.66 5.30
N LEU A 231 5.56 0.39 5.04
CA LEU A 231 6.79 -0.05 4.40
C LEU A 231 6.44 -0.93 3.20
N GLU A 232 6.97 -0.58 2.03
CA GLU A 232 6.91 -1.42 0.84
C GLU A 232 8.25 -2.14 0.66
N VAL A 233 8.15 -3.43 0.31
CA VAL A 233 9.30 -4.31 0.17
C VAL A 233 9.10 -5.18 -1.07
N ASP A 234 10.08 -5.16 -1.96
CA ASP A 234 10.11 -6.10 -3.07
C ASP A 234 10.66 -7.45 -2.58
N LEU A 235 9.84 -8.49 -2.66
CA LEU A 235 10.19 -9.84 -2.23
C LEU A 235 10.89 -10.61 -3.36
N GLY A 236 10.73 -10.19 -4.62
CA GLY A 236 11.25 -10.88 -5.78
C GLY A 236 10.28 -11.92 -6.38
N PRO A 237 10.77 -12.82 -7.24
CA PRO A 237 9.95 -13.78 -7.99
C PRO A 237 9.13 -14.70 -7.08
N ALA A 238 7.84 -14.88 -7.41
CA ALA A 238 6.96 -15.79 -6.67
C ALA A 238 7.45 -17.24 -6.71
N GLY A 239 8.04 -17.67 -7.83
CA GLY A 239 8.63 -19.01 -7.98
C GLY A 239 9.64 -19.38 -6.90
N ASP A 240 10.33 -18.39 -6.31
CA ASP A 240 11.33 -18.61 -5.26
C ASP A 240 10.71 -19.00 -3.90
N PHE A 241 9.38 -18.90 -3.77
CA PHE A 241 8.65 -19.11 -2.52
C PHE A 241 7.68 -20.30 -2.55
N GLN A 242 7.89 -21.24 -3.47
CA GLN A 242 7.12 -22.48 -3.55
C GLN A 242 7.51 -23.49 -2.46
N ASP A 243 6.58 -24.39 -2.13
CA ASP A 243 6.79 -25.49 -1.18
C ASP A 243 7.38 -24.98 0.16
N SER A 244 8.35 -25.70 0.73
CA SER A 244 9.08 -25.29 1.93
C SER A 244 9.75 -23.91 1.88
N GLN A 245 9.94 -23.31 0.69
CA GLN A 245 10.49 -21.94 0.57
C GLN A 245 9.48 -20.85 0.91
N PHE A 246 8.20 -21.17 1.06
CA PHE A 246 7.19 -20.25 1.58
C PHE A 246 7.62 -19.64 2.92
N VAL A 247 8.34 -20.39 3.77
CA VAL A 247 8.84 -19.90 5.05
C VAL A 247 9.84 -18.75 4.88
N THR A 248 10.64 -18.78 3.80
CA THR A 248 11.60 -17.72 3.48
C THR A 248 10.88 -16.41 3.18
N MET A 249 9.76 -16.46 2.45
CA MET A 249 8.91 -15.29 2.19
C MET A 249 8.39 -14.68 3.49
N ILE A 250 7.88 -15.52 4.39
CA ILE A 250 7.37 -15.07 5.69
C ILE A 250 8.51 -14.49 6.55
N GLN A 251 9.68 -15.13 6.55
CA GLN A 251 10.86 -14.64 7.27
C GLN A 251 11.29 -13.25 6.79
N GLN A 252 11.27 -13.01 5.47
CA GLN A 252 11.55 -11.69 4.90
C GLN A 252 10.51 -10.65 5.34
N CYS A 253 9.22 -11.01 5.27
CA CYS A 253 8.13 -10.15 5.74
C CYS A 253 8.26 -9.79 7.24
N LEU A 254 8.56 -10.75 8.11
CA LEU A 254 8.72 -10.48 9.55
C LEU A 254 10.01 -9.72 9.86
N SER A 255 11.09 -9.93 9.09
CA SER A 255 12.32 -9.14 9.20
C SER A 255 12.07 -7.69 8.80
N ALA A 256 11.34 -7.46 7.71
CA ALA A 256 10.93 -6.13 7.30
C ALA A 256 10.00 -5.47 8.31
N GLU A 257 9.08 -6.23 8.93
CA GLU A 257 8.23 -5.73 10.00
C GLU A 257 9.06 -5.30 11.22
N ALA A 258 10.05 -6.09 11.61
CA ALA A 258 10.94 -5.75 12.71
C ALA A 258 11.71 -4.46 12.48
N TRP A 259 12.25 -4.32 11.28
CA TRP A 259 12.92 -3.09 10.85
C TRP A 259 11.94 -1.90 10.90
N ASN A 260 10.73 -2.06 10.37
CA ASN A 260 9.71 -1.00 10.37
C ASN A 260 9.25 -0.62 11.79
N ALA A 261 9.09 -1.61 12.67
CA ALA A 261 8.73 -1.40 14.06
C ALA A 261 9.81 -0.62 14.81
N CYS A 262 11.08 -0.98 14.63
CA CYS A 262 12.21 -0.27 15.24
C CYS A 262 12.32 1.17 14.72
N ARG A 263 12.05 1.39 13.42
CA ARG A 263 11.97 2.73 12.80
C ARG A 263 10.90 3.61 13.43
N LEU A 264 9.70 3.08 13.56
CA LEU A 264 8.53 3.84 14.00
C LEU A 264 8.52 4.05 15.51
N TYR A 265 9.15 3.14 16.27
CA TYR A 265 9.09 3.11 17.73
C TYR A 265 10.46 2.84 18.35
N PRO A 266 11.43 3.76 18.21
CA PRO A 266 12.76 3.58 18.82
C PRO A 266 12.65 3.61 20.35
N THR A 267 13.27 2.64 21.02
CA THR A 267 13.24 2.47 22.49
C THR A 267 14.61 2.09 23.07
N GLY A 268 15.68 2.13 22.27
CA GLY A 268 17.05 1.76 22.67
C GLY A 268 17.81 1.06 21.55
N THR A 269 18.99 0.52 21.87
CA THR A 269 19.93 -0.11 20.92
C THR A 269 19.48 -1.48 20.42
N ASP A 270 18.84 -2.30 21.25
CA ASP A 270 18.30 -3.60 20.83
C ASP A 270 16.84 -3.78 21.30
N GLN A 271 15.98 -4.14 20.35
CA GLN A 271 14.57 -4.42 20.59
C GLN A 271 14.23 -5.84 20.18
N TYR A 272 13.60 -6.58 21.09
CA TYR A 272 13.17 -7.95 20.86
C TYR A 272 11.67 -8.01 20.59
N MET A 273 11.32 -8.72 19.52
CA MET A 273 9.93 -8.98 19.13
C MET A 273 9.51 -10.35 19.62
N LEU A 274 8.52 -10.40 20.50
CA LEU A 274 7.93 -11.65 20.96
C LEU A 274 6.55 -11.79 20.34
N ALA A 275 6.41 -12.77 19.44
CA ALA A 275 5.16 -13.12 18.80
C ALA A 275 4.11 -13.55 19.84
N GLU A 276 2.93 -12.96 19.78
CA GLU A 276 1.73 -13.43 20.50
C GLU A 276 0.86 -14.26 19.57
N ARG A 277 0.70 -13.80 18.32
CA ARG A 277 -0.09 -14.48 17.31
C ARG A 277 0.46 -14.19 15.92
N PHE A 278 0.58 -15.23 15.12
CA PHE A 278 0.90 -15.11 13.71
C PHE A 278 -0.15 -15.84 12.88
N ARG A 279 -0.61 -15.22 11.79
CA ARG A 279 -1.46 -15.87 10.81
C ARG A 279 -1.10 -15.37 9.41
N CYS A 280 -0.92 -16.27 8.47
CA CYS A 280 -0.89 -15.98 7.05
C CYS A 280 -2.03 -16.72 6.35
N MET A 281 -2.71 -16.04 5.43
CA MET A 281 -3.79 -16.63 4.65
C MET A 281 -3.69 -16.21 3.20
N ARG A 282 -3.93 -17.15 2.30
CA ARG A 282 -4.03 -16.91 0.87
C ARG A 282 -5.39 -16.28 0.57
N ILE A 283 -5.37 -15.18 -0.17
CA ILE A 283 -6.56 -14.43 -0.58
C ILE A 283 -6.76 -14.56 -2.09
N GLY A 284 -5.66 -14.61 -2.87
CA GLY A 284 -5.68 -14.65 -4.32
C GLY A 284 -5.02 -15.90 -4.90
N ASN A 285 -4.87 -15.91 -6.22
CA ASN A 285 -4.22 -17.00 -6.94
C ASN A 285 -2.71 -16.84 -6.90
N PHE A 286 -1.99 -17.86 -6.45
CA PHE A 286 -0.54 -17.88 -6.51
C PHE A 286 -0.07 -18.24 -7.92
N LEU A 287 0.56 -17.29 -8.62
CA LEU A 287 1.13 -17.49 -9.95
C LEU A 287 2.64 -17.45 -9.85
N ALA A 288 3.31 -18.51 -10.29
CA ALA A 288 4.77 -18.67 -10.14
C ALA A 288 5.59 -17.66 -10.97
N ASP A 289 5.01 -17.18 -12.06
CA ASP A 289 5.59 -16.31 -13.08
C ASP A 289 5.37 -14.81 -12.82
N THR A 290 4.99 -14.43 -11.60
CA THR A 290 4.94 -13.03 -11.15
C THR A 290 6.08 -12.68 -10.20
N SER A 291 6.32 -11.39 -9.98
CA SER A 291 7.05 -10.89 -8.82
C SER A 291 6.07 -10.58 -7.67
N LEU A 292 6.56 -10.66 -6.44
CA LEU A 292 5.80 -10.35 -5.22
C LEU A 292 6.32 -9.09 -4.55
N LYS A 293 5.39 -8.27 -4.05
CA LYS A 293 5.68 -7.11 -3.21
C LYS A 293 4.92 -7.24 -1.89
N ALA A 294 5.57 -6.94 -0.77
CA ALA A 294 4.90 -6.78 0.52
C ALA A 294 4.65 -5.31 0.83
N VAL A 295 3.44 -5.00 1.31
CA VAL A 295 3.08 -3.70 1.90
C VAL A 295 2.72 -3.93 3.37
N LEU A 296 3.55 -3.42 4.26
CA LEU A 296 3.43 -3.57 5.70
C LEU A 296 2.78 -2.34 6.31
N HIS A 297 1.89 -2.56 7.28
CA HIS A 297 1.31 -1.52 8.11
C HIS A 297 1.41 -1.92 9.58
N THR A 298 2.28 -1.21 10.32
CA THR A 298 2.46 -1.40 11.76
C THR A 298 1.53 -0.47 12.55
N GLN A 299 0.85 -1.02 13.55
CA GLN A 299 -0.10 -0.33 14.41
C GLN A 299 0.31 -0.46 15.88
N GLU A 300 0.19 0.64 16.61
CA GLU A 300 0.32 0.65 18.06
C GLU A 300 -1.00 0.27 18.72
N VAL A 301 -0.97 -0.77 19.56
CA VAL A 301 -2.14 -1.23 20.34
C VAL A 301 -2.05 -0.74 21.78
N SER A 302 -0.86 -0.80 22.37
CA SER A 302 -0.56 -0.27 23.71
C SER A 302 0.93 0.06 23.80
N LYS A 303 1.44 0.56 24.93
CA LYS A 303 2.88 0.91 25.06
C LYS A 303 3.86 -0.19 24.62
N ARG A 304 3.51 -1.47 24.84
CA ARG A 304 4.39 -2.63 24.51
C ARG A 304 3.80 -3.54 23.44
N LYS A 305 2.50 -3.45 23.13
CA LYS A 305 1.84 -4.34 22.15
C LYS A 305 1.71 -3.64 20.81
N ARG A 306 2.01 -4.38 19.75
CA ARG A 306 1.91 -3.94 18.37
C ARG A 306 1.14 -4.98 17.57
N LYS A 307 0.58 -4.52 16.46
CA LYS A 307 -0.10 -5.35 15.48
C LYS A 307 0.32 -4.91 14.09
N SER A 308 0.58 -5.87 13.22
CA SER A 308 1.00 -5.59 11.86
C SER A 308 0.18 -6.38 10.87
N ILE A 309 -0.17 -5.69 9.80
CA ILE A 309 -0.88 -6.25 8.66
C ILE A 309 0.05 -6.14 7.47
N ILE A 310 0.43 -7.28 6.90
CA ILE A 310 1.28 -7.34 5.71
C ILE A 310 0.43 -7.87 4.57
N ARG A 311 0.35 -7.10 3.48
CA ARG A 311 -0.32 -7.50 2.24
C ARG A 311 0.75 -7.87 1.25
N ILE A 312 0.71 -9.11 0.75
CA ILE A 312 1.60 -9.57 -0.30
C ILE A 312 0.82 -9.51 -1.61
N LEU A 313 1.34 -8.73 -2.56
CA LEU A 313 0.72 -8.38 -3.82
C LEU A 313 1.52 -8.95 -4.99
N ASP A 314 0.85 -9.27 -6.10
CA ASP A 314 1.53 -9.54 -7.37
C ASP A 314 1.92 -8.24 -8.11
N ASN A 315 2.48 -8.37 -9.31
CA ASN A 315 2.88 -7.24 -10.14
C ASN A 315 1.70 -6.40 -10.68
N ARG A 316 0.48 -6.93 -10.66
CA ARG A 316 -0.76 -6.22 -11.04
C ARG A 316 -1.37 -5.49 -9.85
N GLY A 317 -0.88 -5.74 -8.63
CA GLY A 317 -1.39 -5.19 -7.39
C GLY A 317 -2.48 -6.05 -6.75
N ASP A 318 -2.74 -7.25 -7.26
CA ASP A 318 -3.71 -8.18 -6.69
C ASP A 318 -3.14 -8.81 -5.41
N MET A 319 -3.97 -8.91 -4.36
CA MET A 319 -3.54 -9.47 -3.09
C MET A 319 -3.50 -11.00 -3.13
N ILE A 320 -2.31 -11.56 -2.92
CA ILE A 320 -2.05 -13.00 -2.92
C ILE A 320 -2.14 -13.56 -1.51
N TYR A 321 -1.47 -12.91 -0.56
CA TYR A 321 -1.50 -13.30 0.86
C TYR A 321 -1.74 -12.10 1.77
N GLN A 322 -2.34 -12.37 2.92
CA GLN A 322 -2.40 -11.46 4.04
C GLN A 322 -1.74 -12.10 5.27
N VAL A 323 -0.80 -11.39 5.88
CA VAL A 323 -0.20 -11.76 7.16
C VAL A 323 -0.74 -10.83 8.24
N LEU A 324 -1.14 -11.42 9.36
CA LEU A 324 -1.50 -10.75 10.59
C LEU A 324 -0.50 -11.17 11.66
N PHE A 325 0.17 -10.19 12.26
CA PHE A 325 1.21 -10.43 13.25
C PHE A 325 1.01 -9.54 14.47
N ASP A 326 0.65 -10.16 15.59
CA ASP A 326 0.53 -9.50 16.89
C ASP A 326 1.77 -9.86 17.72
N TYR A 327 2.42 -8.85 18.29
CA TYR A 327 3.67 -9.05 19.02
C TYR A 327 3.87 -8.01 20.12
N TYR A 328 4.75 -8.37 21.07
CA TYR A 328 5.24 -7.48 22.10
C TYR A 328 6.64 -7.00 21.78
N MET A 329 6.87 -5.71 21.94
CA MET A 329 8.19 -5.10 21.90
C MET A 329 8.80 -5.06 23.29
N TRP A 330 9.97 -5.65 23.43
CA TRP A 330 10.74 -5.69 24.66
C TRP A 330 12.06 -4.95 24.47
N ASN A 331 12.40 -4.10 25.43
CA ASN A 331 13.78 -3.61 25.52
C ASN A 331 14.68 -4.75 26.00
N GLU A 332 15.97 -4.62 25.69
CA GLU A 332 16.96 -5.62 26.00
C GLU A 332 17.01 -6.00 27.50
N ALA A 333 17.01 -5.01 28.40
CA ALA A 333 17.11 -5.25 29.84
C ALA A 333 15.95 -6.09 30.39
N ASP A 334 14.71 -5.74 30.03
CA ASP A 334 13.51 -6.46 30.46
C ASP A 334 13.51 -7.90 29.91
N PHE A 335 13.93 -8.09 28.66
CA PHE A 335 14.05 -9.42 28.06
C PHE A 335 15.09 -10.27 28.81
N LYS A 336 16.31 -9.74 29.00
CA LYS A 336 17.39 -10.44 29.69
C LYS A 336 16.99 -10.88 31.09
N ASN A 337 16.32 -10.00 31.84
CA ASN A 337 15.85 -10.30 33.20
C ASN A 337 14.77 -11.38 33.21
N LYS A 338 13.84 -11.35 32.24
CA LYS A 338 12.72 -12.31 32.15
C LYS A 338 13.19 -13.70 31.72
N PHE A 339 14.19 -13.76 30.84
CA PHE A 339 14.64 -15.00 30.18
C PHE A 339 16.06 -15.41 30.60
N THR A 340 16.53 -15.02 31.79
CA THR A 340 17.84 -15.41 32.33
C THR A 340 18.09 -16.92 32.28
N PHE A 341 17.04 -17.73 32.46
CA PHE A 341 17.12 -19.19 32.43
C PHE A 341 17.44 -19.78 31.04
N LEU A 342 17.31 -18.99 29.97
CA LEU A 342 17.68 -19.38 28.59
C LEU A 342 19.09 -18.92 28.20
N LYS A 343 19.79 -18.19 29.08
CA LYS A 343 21.09 -17.62 28.73
C LYS A 343 22.10 -18.75 28.46
N SER A 344 22.74 -18.71 27.30
CA SER A 344 23.86 -19.58 26.96
C SER A 344 25.16 -18.79 26.91
N GLU A 345 26.24 -19.39 27.42
CA GLU A 345 27.61 -18.85 27.32
C GLU A 345 28.31 -19.32 26.04
N GLY A 346 27.70 -20.27 25.31
CA GLY A 346 28.18 -20.77 24.05
C GLY A 346 28.20 -19.69 22.97
N LYS A 347 29.31 -19.57 22.25
CA LYS A 347 29.37 -18.87 20.97
C LYS A 347 29.43 -19.93 19.88
N PRO A 348 28.31 -20.23 19.20
CA PRO A 348 28.36 -21.11 18.03
C PRO A 348 29.35 -20.52 17.02
N ALA A 349 30.25 -21.34 16.49
CA ALA A 349 31.20 -20.89 15.48
C ALA A 349 30.42 -20.51 14.20
N PRO A 350 30.54 -19.27 13.69
CA PRO A 350 29.88 -18.89 12.45
C PRO A 350 30.49 -19.69 11.28
N GLY A 351 29.66 -20.42 10.54
CA GLY A 351 30.03 -21.08 9.28
C GLY A 351 29.76 -22.58 9.19
N GLU A 352 29.42 -23.26 10.28
CA GLU A 352 28.98 -24.66 10.23
C GLU A 352 27.50 -24.74 9.86
N SER A 353 27.17 -25.35 8.72
CA SER A 353 25.80 -25.72 8.39
C SER A 353 25.51 -27.09 9.00
N LEU A 354 24.82 -27.12 10.14
CA LEU A 354 24.28 -28.39 10.65
C LEU A 354 23.09 -28.85 9.80
N PRO A 355 22.86 -30.17 9.70
CA PRO A 355 21.62 -30.70 9.13
C PRO A 355 20.42 -30.25 9.98
N LEU A 356 19.27 -30.06 9.34
CA LEU A 356 18.04 -29.74 10.05
C LEU A 356 17.70 -30.82 11.09
N PRO A 357 17.19 -30.46 12.27
CA PRO A 357 16.68 -31.42 13.24
C PRO A 357 15.61 -32.31 12.62
N VAL A 358 15.68 -33.60 12.92
CA VAL A 358 14.78 -34.61 12.34
C VAL A 358 13.50 -34.72 13.19
N ILE A 359 12.36 -34.82 12.51
CA ILE A 359 11.09 -35.24 13.11
C ILE A 359 10.90 -36.75 12.84
N SER A 360 10.82 -37.53 13.92
CA SER A 360 10.64 -38.99 13.86
C SER A 360 9.25 -39.36 14.35
N ARG A 361 8.47 -40.08 13.54
CA ARG A 361 7.15 -40.60 13.93
C ARG A 361 7.32 -41.71 14.97
N ILE A 362 6.72 -41.55 16.16
CA ILE A 362 6.80 -42.51 17.28
C ILE A 362 5.63 -43.50 17.21
N SER A 363 4.42 -43.00 16.97
CA SER A 363 3.23 -43.81 16.67
C SER A 363 2.69 -43.35 15.33
N PHE A 364 2.40 -44.28 14.42
CA PHE A 364 1.90 -43.98 13.06
C PHE A 364 0.88 -45.01 12.56
N ASP A 365 0.26 -45.69 13.51
CA ASP A 365 -0.76 -46.72 13.32
C ASP A 365 -2.08 -46.12 12.80
N ASN A 366 -2.32 -44.83 13.07
CA ASN A 366 -3.31 -44.01 12.38
C ASN A 366 -2.62 -42.83 11.69
N ALA A 367 -2.49 -42.89 10.37
CA ALA A 367 -1.84 -41.82 9.60
C ALA A 367 -2.53 -40.44 9.76
N TRP A 368 -3.82 -40.39 10.10
CA TRP A 368 -4.56 -39.12 10.27
C TRP A 368 -4.47 -38.54 11.69
N HIS A 369 -3.94 -39.30 12.65
CA HIS A 369 -3.72 -38.84 14.01
C HIS A 369 -2.55 -39.60 14.63
N TYR A 370 -1.41 -38.94 14.74
CA TYR A 370 -0.14 -39.60 15.05
C TYR A 370 0.76 -38.75 15.94
N MET A 371 1.70 -39.40 16.63
CA MET A 371 2.69 -38.73 17.45
C MET A 371 4.05 -38.81 16.78
N SER A 372 4.76 -37.69 16.77
CA SER A 372 6.15 -37.60 16.33
C SER A 372 7.00 -36.86 17.35
N ARG A 373 8.32 -36.96 17.22
CA ARG A 373 9.27 -36.28 18.09
C ARG A 373 10.29 -35.54 17.27
N LEU A 374 10.39 -34.25 17.56
CA LEU A 374 11.44 -33.38 17.09
C LEU A 374 12.68 -33.60 17.96
N ALA A 375 13.78 -33.98 17.31
CA ALA A 375 15.09 -34.05 17.95
C ALA A 375 15.50 -32.69 18.56
N PRO A 376 16.38 -32.68 19.58
CA PRO A 376 16.90 -31.43 20.14
C PRO A 376 17.37 -30.46 19.06
N VAL A 377 16.87 -29.22 19.12
CA VAL A 377 17.29 -28.16 18.19
C VAL A 377 18.59 -27.56 18.71
N ASP A 378 19.67 -27.71 17.96
CA ASP A 378 20.96 -27.09 18.32
C ASP A 378 20.90 -25.56 18.38
N GLU A 379 21.71 -24.97 19.24
CA GLU A 379 21.80 -23.51 19.41
C GLU A 379 22.15 -22.79 18.09
N ILE A 380 22.88 -23.46 17.19
CA ILE A 380 23.25 -22.90 15.88
C ILE A 380 22.03 -22.58 15.01
N HIS A 381 20.94 -23.34 15.14
CA HIS A 381 19.69 -23.12 14.42
C HIS A 381 18.89 -21.92 14.97
N CYS A 382 19.23 -21.48 16.18
CA CYS A 382 18.61 -20.33 16.85
C CYS A 382 19.40 -19.03 16.65
N LEU A 383 20.53 -19.08 15.93
CA LEU A 383 21.40 -17.94 15.72
C LEU A 383 20.67 -16.75 15.09
N GLY A 384 20.95 -15.57 15.65
CA GLY A 384 20.42 -14.31 15.15
C GLY A 384 18.95 -14.06 15.53
N HIS A 385 18.28 -14.96 16.24
CA HIS A 385 16.94 -14.68 16.78
C HIS A 385 17.03 -13.79 18.03
N PHE A 386 17.63 -14.30 19.12
CA PHE A 386 17.94 -13.54 20.34
C PHE A 386 19.39 -13.78 20.77
N GLY A 387 20.22 -12.73 20.79
CA GLY A 387 21.66 -12.84 21.05
C GLY A 387 21.99 -13.40 22.44
N GLY A 388 22.58 -14.60 22.51
CA GLY A 388 22.94 -15.27 23.77
C GLY A 388 21.78 -15.98 24.49
N TYR A 389 20.61 -16.07 23.86
CA TYR A 389 19.42 -16.72 24.42
C TYR A 389 18.85 -17.71 23.39
N PRO A 390 19.48 -18.89 23.21
CA PRO A 390 19.06 -19.85 22.20
C PRO A 390 17.66 -20.39 22.50
N CYS A 391 16.70 -20.01 21.66
CA CYS A 391 15.35 -20.54 21.67
C CYS A 391 14.86 -20.81 20.25
N VAL A 392 14.10 -21.88 20.09
CA VAL A 392 13.58 -22.33 18.79
C VAL A 392 12.64 -21.26 18.22
N PRO A 393 12.98 -20.62 17.08
CA PRO A 393 12.10 -19.64 16.48
C PRO A 393 10.84 -20.31 15.94
N ALA A 394 9.67 -19.68 16.12
CA ALA A 394 8.41 -20.24 15.67
C ALA A 394 8.36 -20.48 14.14
N LEU A 395 8.98 -19.60 13.35
CA LEU A 395 9.12 -19.80 11.90
C LEU A 395 10.04 -20.97 11.54
N PHE A 396 11.09 -21.20 12.33
CA PHE A 396 11.97 -22.35 12.12
C PHE A 396 11.23 -23.65 12.43
N LEU A 397 10.47 -23.70 13.52
CA LEU A 397 9.59 -24.83 13.83
C LEU A 397 8.58 -25.06 12.70
N PHE A 398 7.94 -24.00 12.19
CA PHE A 398 7.02 -24.10 11.06
C PHE A 398 7.68 -24.74 9.83
N ARG A 399 8.94 -24.39 9.51
CA ARG A 399 9.68 -25.02 8.43
C ARG A 399 9.80 -26.54 8.60
N LEU A 400 10.14 -27.00 9.81
CA LEU A 400 10.26 -28.43 10.10
C LEU A 400 8.91 -29.15 9.98
N LEU A 401 7.85 -28.53 10.50
CA LEU A 401 6.49 -29.08 10.42
C LEU A 401 5.97 -29.13 8.97
N HIS A 402 6.30 -28.13 8.15
CA HIS A 402 5.93 -28.13 6.74
C HIS A 402 6.62 -29.26 5.97
N LEU A 403 7.92 -29.48 6.19
CA LEU A 403 8.64 -30.61 5.59
C LEU A 403 8.05 -31.97 6.02
N GLU A 404 7.63 -32.09 7.28
CA GLU A 404 6.94 -33.30 7.76
C GLU A 404 5.55 -33.46 7.10
N ALA A 405 4.83 -32.36 6.83
CA ALA A 405 3.57 -32.40 6.08
C ALA A 405 3.78 -32.87 4.63
N GLU A 406 4.79 -32.34 3.94
CA GLU A 406 5.16 -32.75 2.57
C GLU A 406 5.49 -34.26 2.53
N LYS A 407 6.28 -34.72 3.51
CA LYS A 407 6.61 -36.14 3.66
C LYS A 407 5.36 -36.98 3.93
N TRP A 408 4.46 -36.52 4.80
CA TRP A 408 3.19 -37.20 5.07
C TRP A 408 2.35 -37.34 3.81
N ILE A 409 2.21 -36.27 3.03
CA ILE A 409 1.45 -36.28 1.77
C ILE A 409 2.03 -37.34 0.83
N LYS A 410 3.35 -37.38 0.67
CA LYS A 410 4.03 -38.37 -0.16
C LYS A 410 3.80 -39.81 0.34
N ASP A 411 3.94 -40.04 1.64
CA ASP A 411 3.86 -41.39 2.22
C ASP A 411 2.42 -41.94 2.22
N VAL A 412 1.41 -41.08 2.42
CA VAL A 412 0.01 -41.49 2.65
C VAL A 412 -0.84 -41.37 1.39
N LEU A 413 -0.66 -40.31 0.60
CA LEU A 413 -1.41 -40.09 -0.64
C LEU A 413 -0.66 -40.57 -1.88
N GLY A 414 0.62 -40.93 -1.74
CA GLY A 414 1.50 -41.36 -2.82
C GLY A 414 2.22 -40.19 -3.51
N GLU A 415 3.05 -40.52 -4.51
CA GLU A 415 3.57 -39.48 -5.40
C GLU A 415 2.41 -38.88 -6.20
N LEU A 416 2.33 -37.55 -6.20
CA LEU A 416 1.35 -36.79 -6.96
C LEU A 416 2.10 -36.13 -8.14
N PRO A 417 2.21 -36.78 -9.31
CA PRO A 417 2.82 -36.17 -10.48
C PRO A 417 2.13 -34.84 -10.76
N GLU A 418 2.93 -33.79 -11.03
CA GLU A 418 2.46 -32.46 -11.43
C GLU A 418 1.70 -31.65 -10.35
N THR A 419 1.44 -32.21 -9.16
CA THR A 419 0.73 -31.47 -8.11
C THR A 419 1.68 -30.58 -7.32
N ARG A 420 1.41 -29.26 -7.35
CA ARG A 420 2.13 -28.27 -6.53
C ARG A 420 1.49 -28.15 -5.15
N LEU A 421 2.33 -28.05 -4.12
CA LEU A 421 1.89 -27.81 -2.75
C LEU A 421 1.90 -26.31 -2.49
N VAL A 422 0.72 -25.76 -2.22
CA VAL A 422 0.58 -24.33 -1.92
C VAL A 422 0.03 -24.17 -0.52
N VAL A 423 0.74 -23.43 0.32
CA VAL A 423 0.22 -23.06 1.64
C VAL A 423 -0.99 -22.16 1.44
N ASP A 424 -2.17 -22.64 1.83
CA ASP A 424 -3.44 -21.89 1.75
C ASP A 424 -3.59 -21.02 3.01
N SER A 425 -3.22 -21.55 4.18
CA SER A 425 -3.17 -20.78 5.41
C SER A 425 -2.20 -21.38 6.43
N VAL A 426 -1.65 -20.54 7.30
CA VAL A 426 -0.89 -20.98 8.47
C VAL A 426 -1.24 -20.09 9.65
N ALA A 427 -1.47 -20.68 10.82
CA ALA A 427 -1.64 -19.97 12.07
C ALA A 427 -0.69 -20.57 13.13
N VAL A 428 0.03 -19.70 13.82
CA VAL A 428 0.97 -20.08 14.87
C VAL A 428 0.55 -19.40 16.17
N HIS A 429 0.31 -20.21 17.18
CA HIS A 429 -0.15 -19.82 18.51
C HIS A 429 0.93 -20.17 19.54
N PRO A 430 1.97 -19.34 19.69
CA PRO A 430 2.98 -19.55 20.72
C PRO A 430 2.35 -19.36 22.10
N SER A 431 2.57 -20.33 22.99
CA SER A 431 2.14 -20.27 24.38
C SER A 431 3.33 -20.03 25.32
N ARG A 432 4.51 -20.58 24.98
CA ARG A 432 5.75 -20.45 25.75
C ARG A 432 6.96 -20.43 24.81
N ILE A 433 8.04 -19.81 25.28
CA ILE A 433 9.33 -19.84 24.61
C ILE A 433 9.89 -21.28 24.64
N MET A 434 10.43 -21.75 23.52
CA MET A 434 10.96 -23.12 23.37
C MET A 434 12.49 -23.11 23.52
N PRO A 435 13.07 -23.63 24.62
CA PRO A 435 14.52 -23.74 24.76
C PRO A 435 15.17 -24.57 23.64
N ALA A 436 16.39 -24.20 23.23
CA ALA A 436 17.21 -25.10 22.42
C ALA A 436 17.69 -26.33 23.24
N GLY A 437 18.21 -27.35 22.56
CA GLY A 437 18.86 -28.49 23.19
C GLY A 437 17.94 -29.50 23.89
N VAL A 438 16.62 -29.34 23.80
CA VAL A 438 15.64 -30.29 24.36
C VAL A 438 14.74 -30.87 23.25
N PRO A 439 14.33 -32.15 23.37
CA PRO A 439 13.40 -32.75 22.42
C PRO A 439 11.94 -32.31 22.68
N TYR A 440 11.12 -32.36 21.62
CA TYR A 440 9.70 -32.01 21.69
C TYR A 440 8.83 -33.12 21.10
N ASP A 441 7.73 -33.43 21.78
CA ASP A 441 6.68 -34.29 21.24
C ASP A 441 5.67 -33.44 20.46
N ILE A 442 5.24 -33.98 19.32
CA ILE A 442 4.33 -33.32 18.38
C ILE A 442 3.18 -34.29 18.10
N VAL A 443 2.01 -33.97 18.64
CA VAL A 443 0.77 -34.65 18.26
C VAL A 443 0.24 -33.98 17.00
N THR A 444 0.11 -34.76 15.92
CA THR A 444 -0.36 -34.29 14.63
C THR A 444 -1.74 -34.86 14.35
N THR A 445 -2.70 -34.00 14.04
CA THR A 445 -4.00 -34.41 13.50
C THR A 445 -4.14 -33.84 12.09
N VAL A 446 -4.51 -34.69 11.15
CA VAL A 446 -4.74 -34.33 9.75
C VAL A 446 -6.23 -34.36 9.46
N HIS A 447 -6.73 -33.32 8.81
CA HIS A 447 -8.12 -33.22 8.36
C HIS A 447 -8.16 -32.96 6.86
N GLN A 448 -9.01 -33.68 6.14
CA GLN A 448 -9.33 -33.35 4.76
C GLN A 448 -10.48 -32.35 4.75
N LEU A 449 -10.18 -31.09 4.44
CA LEU A 449 -11.18 -30.01 4.42
C LEU A 449 -11.95 -29.96 3.09
N SER A 450 -11.31 -30.40 2.00
CA SER A 450 -11.91 -30.55 0.67
C SER A 450 -11.13 -31.59 -0.14
N ASP A 451 -11.53 -31.84 -1.38
CA ASP A 451 -10.80 -32.72 -2.31
C ASP A 451 -9.34 -32.31 -2.57
N ASN A 452 -9.02 -31.05 -2.30
CA ASN A 452 -7.70 -30.47 -2.58
C ASN A 452 -7.10 -29.69 -1.41
N ILE A 453 -7.66 -29.74 -0.20
CA ILE A 453 -7.12 -29.04 0.98
C ILE A 453 -6.99 -30.00 2.14
N LEU A 454 -5.77 -30.09 2.67
CA LEU A 454 -5.44 -30.80 3.88
C LEU A 454 -5.08 -29.79 4.97
N GLN A 455 -5.64 -29.98 6.16
CA GLN A 455 -5.27 -29.24 7.35
C GLN A 455 -4.47 -30.13 8.28
N PHE A 456 -3.31 -29.64 8.70
CA PHE A 456 -2.46 -30.24 9.71
C PHE A 456 -2.54 -29.40 10.98
N VAL A 457 -2.89 -30.02 12.09
CA VAL A 457 -2.91 -29.42 13.42
C VAL A 457 -1.81 -30.06 14.25
N TYR A 458 -0.83 -29.25 14.65
CA TYR A 458 0.34 -29.68 15.41
C TYR A 458 0.29 -29.13 16.83
N ASP A 459 0.30 -30.04 17.79
CA ASP A 459 0.41 -29.73 19.22
C ASP A 459 1.78 -30.09 19.76
N VAL A 460 2.55 -29.06 20.10
CA VAL A 460 3.95 -29.20 20.50
C VAL A 460 4.09 -29.10 22.01
N THR A 461 4.57 -30.17 22.63
CA THR A 461 4.85 -30.27 24.07
C THR A 461 6.32 -30.65 24.30
N GLN A 462 6.86 -30.33 25.47
CA GLN A 462 8.20 -30.81 25.83
C GLN A 462 8.16 -32.33 26.03
N ALA A 463 9.06 -33.04 25.36
CA ALA A 463 9.21 -34.47 25.57
C ALA A 463 9.68 -34.76 27.00
N ASP A 464 9.15 -35.82 27.60
CA ASP A 464 9.48 -36.28 28.95
C ASP A 464 9.25 -35.24 30.08
N GLY A 465 8.49 -34.18 29.77
CA GLY A 465 8.13 -33.09 30.69
C GLY A 465 6.66 -33.13 31.14
N PRO A 466 6.20 -32.12 31.90
CA PRO A 466 4.86 -32.08 32.50
C PRO A 466 3.70 -31.81 31.49
N GLY A 467 3.77 -32.32 30.25
CA GLY A 467 2.73 -32.16 29.23
C GLY A 467 2.42 -30.70 28.85
N THR A 468 3.36 -29.78 29.14
CA THR A 468 3.16 -28.36 28.89
C THR A 468 3.20 -28.07 27.39
N ARG A 469 2.14 -27.46 26.86
CA ARG A 469 2.07 -27.00 25.46
C ARG A 469 2.91 -25.74 25.26
N PHE A 470 3.80 -25.78 24.29
CA PHE A 470 4.66 -24.66 23.90
C PHE A 470 4.06 -23.89 22.73
N CYS A 471 3.50 -24.59 21.75
CA CYS A 471 2.95 -24.00 20.55
C CYS A 471 1.85 -24.88 19.95
N CYS A 472 0.91 -24.24 19.27
CA CYS A 472 0.02 -24.88 18.32
C CYS A 472 0.25 -24.27 16.94
N VAL A 473 0.42 -25.12 15.93
CA VAL A 473 0.50 -24.71 14.54
C VAL A 473 -0.64 -25.36 13.78
N VAL A 474 -1.39 -24.54 13.04
CA VAL A 474 -2.42 -25.01 12.10
C VAL A 474 -1.94 -24.63 10.71
N LEU A 475 -1.82 -25.61 9.83
CA LEU A 475 -1.30 -25.46 8.47
C LEU A 475 -2.27 -26.07 7.48
N ASP A 476 -2.80 -25.25 6.58
CA ASP A 476 -3.63 -25.70 5.47
C ASP A 476 -2.77 -25.74 4.20
N ILE A 477 -2.66 -26.91 3.58
CA ILE A 477 -1.95 -27.13 2.32
C ILE A 477 -2.98 -27.46 1.24
N ARG A 478 -2.91 -26.72 0.14
CA ARG A 478 -3.68 -26.99 -1.06
C ARG A 478 -2.86 -27.82 -2.05
N LEU A 479 -3.48 -28.87 -2.56
CA LEU A 479 -3.00 -29.71 -3.65
C LEU A 479 -3.44 -29.07 -4.97
N GLN A 480 -2.55 -28.35 -5.65
CA GLN A 480 -2.86 -27.69 -6.92
C GLN A 480 -2.41 -28.58 -8.09
N ARG A 481 -3.38 -29.13 -8.81
CA ARG A 481 -3.16 -29.90 -10.05
C ARG A 481 -2.99 -28.99 -11.25
#